data_AF-A0A2A2GC77-F1
#
_entry.id   AF-A0A2A2GC77-F1
#
_cell.length_a   1.000
_cell.length_b   1.000
_cell.length_c   1.000
_cell.angle_alpha   90.00
_cell.angle_beta   90.00
_cell.angle_gamma   90.00
#
_symmetry.space_group_name_H-M   'P 1'
#
loop_
_entity.id
_entity.type
_entity.pdbx_description
1 polymer ?
#
loop_
_entity_poly.entity_id
_entity_poly.type
_entity_poly.pdbx_seq_one_letter_code
_entity_poly.pdbx_strand_id
1 'polypeptide(L)'
;MGQWIMRFATCIIFILSCFFLLGTTDYDPEPLTYEVEPGDTLIEIAAEFGNFIWWIDIYKANADKIKNPHFIYPGQELEIPTHIVQDLRLTVTTDDVNRVLAMNKKFEREEKEKKDDKKLKKFRETFNQLVEKKKKRKEGSGVDSYEGLGFGGMVLDETRSKMGRDFYAIFYKHWEDPKDISNFTITVSEQPTPSRGTMIQIEIDNQLVFRNRLEPRYYKTEKAAKRAVSLCKKRLVQQASIQNEFAGY
;
A
#
# COMPACT_ATOMS: atom_id res chain seq x y z
N MET A 1 41.75 -32.38 -62.93
CA MET A 1 40.32 -32.50 -62.54
C MET A 1 40.27 -33.31 -61.25
N GLY A 2 39.93 -32.73 -60.08
CA GLY A 2 39.79 -33.55 -58.86
C GLY A 2 40.14 -32.96 -57.50
N GLN A 3 40.45 -31.66 -57.36
CA GLN A 3 40.74 -31.05 -56.04
C GLN A 3 39.76 -29.95 -55.60
N TRP A 4 38.74 -29.66 -56.41
CA TRP A 4 37.70 -28.68 -56.07
C TRP A 4 36.49 -29.28 -55.34
N ILE A 5 36.20 -30.58 -55.50
CA ILE A 5 34.99 -31.21 -54.93
C ILE A 5 35.16 -31.54 -53.43
N MET A 6 36.38 -31.82 -52.95
CA MET A 6 36.61 -32.14 -51.52
C MET A 6 36.57 -30.93 -50.57
N ARG A 7 36.65 -29.69 -51.08
CA ARG A 7 36.59 -28.47 -50.23
C ARG A 7 35.17 -27.99 -49.97
N PHE A 8 34.19 -28.41 -50.78
CA PHE A 8 32.78 -28.07 -50.55
C PHE A 8 32.06 -29.10 -49.67
N ALA A 9 32.41 -30.39 -49.79
CA ALA A 9 31.84 -31.44 -48.93
C ALA A 9 32.26 -31.30 -47.45
N THR A 10 33.47 -30.79 -47.19
CA THR A 10 33.97 -30.55 -45.83
C THR A 10 33.34 -29.32 -45.18
N CYS A 11 32.92 -28.30 -45.94
CA CYS A 11 32.18 -27.15 -45.41
C CYS A 11 30.71 -27.48 -45.09
N ILE A 12 30.05 -28.34 -45.86
CA ILE A 12 28.65 -28.73 -45.58
C ILE A 12 28.55 -29.59 -44.30
N ILE A 13 29.53 -30.47 -44.06
CA ILE A 13 29.60 -31.29 -42.84
C ILE A 13 29.97 -30.43 -41.62
N PHE A 14 30.82 -29.41 -41.77
CA PHE A 14 31.12 -28.47 -40.69
C PHE A 14 29.92 -27.58 -40.31
N ILE A 15 29.11 -27.16 -41.29
CA ILE A 15 27.92 -26.34 -41.05
C ILE A 15 26.80 -27.17 -40.38
N LEU A 16 26.65 -28.45 -40.74
CA LEU A 16 25.73 -29.38 -40.04
C LEU A 16 26.23 -29.77 -38.63
N SER A 17 27.55 -29.80 -38.39
CA SER A 17 28.12 -30.02 -37.05
C SER A 17 28.04 -28.78 -36.13
N CYS A 18 27.97 -27.58 -36.71
CA CYS A 18 27.84 -26.33 -35.95
C CYS A 18 26.37 -25.96 -35.68
N PHE A 19 25.41 -26.60 -36.35
CA PHE A 19 23.98 -26.48 -36.03
C PHE A 19 23.54 -27.35 -34.84
N PHE A 20 24.41 -28.27 -34.38
CA PHE A 20 24.16 -29.17 -33.24
C PHE A 20 24.78 -28.68 -31.91
N LEU A 21 25.23 -27.41 -31.87
CA LEU A 21 25.77 -26.75 -30.67
C LEU A 21 25.08 -25.42 -30.37
N LEU A 22 23.92 -25.16 -30.97
CA LEU A 22 22.91 -24.30 -30.36
C LEU A 22 22.05 -25.20 -29.47
N GLY A 23 22.64 -25.64 -28.35
CA GLY A 23 21.83 -26.11 -27.25
C GLY A 23 20.87 -24.98 -26.91
N THR A 24 19.58 -25.23 -27.08
CA THR A 24 18.57 -24.42 -26.39
C THR A 24 18.94 -24.57 -24.93
N THR A 25 19.52 -23.53 -24.34
CA THR A 25 19.56 -23.42 -22.89
C THR A 25 18.11 -23.28 -22.50
N ASP A 26 17.43 -24.41 -22.27
CA ASP A 26 16.19 -24.43 -21.53
C ASP A 26 16.57 -23.88 -20.16
N TYR A 27 16.46 -22.56 -20.04
CA TYR A 27 16.60 -21.85 -18.80
C TYR A 27 15.41 -22.31 -17.96
N ASP A 28 15.62 -23.37 -17.21
CA ASP A 28 14.71 -23.81 -16.17
C ASP A 28 15.02 -22.93 -14.95
N PRO A 29 14.20 -21.90 -14.67
CA PRO A 29 14.48 -21.04 -13.53
C PRO A 29 14.40 -21.88 -12.26
N GLU A 30 15.50 -21.95 -11.51
CA GLU A 30 15.50 -22.60 -10.21
C GLU A 30 14.32 -22.07 -9.37
N PRO A 31 13.56 -22.97 -8.70
CA PRO A 31 12.43 -22.56 -7.89
C PRO A 31 12.91 -21.62 -6.78
N LEU A 32 12.29 -20.45 -6.67
CA LEU A 32 12.61 -19.49 -5.63
C LEU A 32 11.91 -19.90 -4.33
N THR A 33 12.65 -19.98 -3.24
CA THR A 33 12.10 -20.23 -1.90
C THR A 33 12.17 -18.96 -1.06
N TYR A 34 11.12 -18.70 -0.29
CA TYR A 34 11.00 -17.59 0.65
C TYR A 34 10.88 -18.13 2.08
N GLU A 35 11.72 -17.64 3.00
CA GLU A 35 11.62 -17.96 4.43
C GLU A 35 10.71 -16.93 5.11
N VAL A 36 9.64 -17.38 5.74
CA VAL A 36 8.64 -16.51 6.38
C VAL A 36 9.25 -15.78 7.58
N GLU A 37 9.05 -14.47 7.67
CA GLU A 37 9.47 -13.63 8.79
C GLU A 37 8.37 -13.45 9.88
N PRO A 38 8.72 -13.08 11.12
CA PRO A 38 7.76 -12.74 12.16
C PRO A 38 6.81 -11.61 11.78
N GLY A 39 5.55 -11.96 11.53
CA GLY A 39 4.48 -11.00 11.23
C GLY A 39 3.94 -11.09 9.81
N ASP A 40 4.60 -11.89 8.96
CA ASP A 40 4.22 -12.05 7.56
C ASP A 40 2.83 -12.63 7.35
N THR A 41 2.24 -12.21 6.25
CA THR A 41 1.07 -12.86 5.65
C THR A 41 1.35 -13.21 4.19
N LEU A 42 0.71 -14.26 3.68
CA LEU A 42 0.83 -14.64 2.25
C LEU A 42 0.51 -13.48 1.29
N ILE A 43 -0.36 -12.56 1.72
CA ILE A 43 -0.74 -11.36 0.95
C ILE A 43 0.41 -10.36 0.90
N GLU A 44 1.07 -10.10 2.03
CA GLU A 44 2.21 -9.19 2.10
C GLU A 44 3.39 -9.75 1.33
N ILE A 45 3.71 -11.04 1.50
CA ILE A 45 4.73 -11.74 0.72
C ILE A 45 4.42 -11.61 -0.78
N ALA A 46 3.20 -11.90 -1.21
CA ALA A 46 2.81 -11.74 -2.62
C ALA A 46 2.93 -10.28 -3.12
N ALA A 47 2.63 -9.31 -2.26
CA ALA A 47 2.77 -7.89 -2.59
C ALA A 47 4.24 -7.47 -2.78
N GLU A 48 5.19 -8.08 -2.06
CA GLU A 48 6.63 -7.87 -2.28
C GLU A 48 7.06 -8.27 -3.69
N PHE A 49 6.44 -9.31 -4.24
CA PHE A 49 6.68 -9.71 -5.64
C PHE A 49 6.00 -8.80 -6.65
N GLY A 50 5.17 -7.84 -6.21
CA GLY A 50 4.56 -6.81 -7.06
C GLY A 50 3.06 -6.94 -7.26
N ASN A 51 2.45 -8.05 -6.85
CA ASN A 51 1.00 -8.20 -6.91
C ASN A 51 0.46 -9.04 -5.75
N PHE A 52 -0.27 -8.36 -4.86
CA PHE A 52 -0.89 -8.96 -3.69
C PHE A 52 -1.82 -10.13 -4.02
N ILE A 53 -2.39 -10.22 -5.23
CA ILE A 53 -3.32 -11.28 -5.65
C ILE A 53 -2.62 -12.64 -5.75
N TRP A 54 -1.31 -12.67 -6.00
CA TRP A 54 -0.54 -13.91 -6.17
C TRP A 54 -0.43 -14.77 -4.91
N TRP A 55 -0.90 -14.28 -3.76
CA TRP A 55 -0.99 -15.07 -2.53
C TRP A 55 -1.76 -16.39 -2.72
N ILE A 56 -2.72 -16.42 -3.65
CA ILE A 56 -3.49 -17.62 -4.02
C ILE A 56 -2.59 -18.66 -4.67
N ASP A 57 -1.70 -18.22 -5.56
CA ASP A 57 -0.81 -19.10 -6.30
C ASP A 57 0.33 -19.60 -5.41
N ILE A 58 0.88 -18.73 -4.56
CA ILE A 58 1.84 -19.11 -3.51
C ILE A 58 1.20 -20.14 -2.57
N TYR A 59 -0.05 -19.92 -2.13
CA TYR A 59 -0.76 -20.90 -1.29
C TYR A 59 -0.94 -22.26 -1.99
N LYS A 60 -1.37 -22.27 -3.25
CA LYS A 60 -1.59 -23.50 -4.01
C LYS A 60 -0.30 -24.31 -4.21
N ALA A 61 0.81 -23.63 -4.48
CA ALA A 61 2.11 -24.28 -4.66
C ALA A 61 2.60 -24.92 -3.36
N ASN A 62 2.19 -24.40 -2.20
CA ASN A 62 2.58 -24.89 -0.88
C ASN A 62 1.43 -25.58 -0.14
N ALA A 63 0.43 -26.12 -0.84
CA ALA A 63 -0.77 -26.70 -0.22
C ALA A 63 -0.47 -27.97 0.61
N ASP A 64 0.67 -28.62 0.36
CA ASP A 64 1.23 -29.72 1.14
C ASP A 64 1.79 -29.24 2.50
N LYS A 65 2.38 -28.03 2.53
CA LYS A 65 2.99 -27.40 3.71
C LYS A 65 2.00 -26.51 4.48
N ILE A 66 1.01 -25.93 3.80
CA ILE A 66 0.04 -24.97 4.36
C ILE A 66 -1.36 -25.57 4.30
N LYS A 67 -1.85 -26.07 5.43
CA LYS A 67 -3.23 -26.59 5.54
C LYS A 67 -4.30 -25.50 5.60
N ASN A 68 -3.94 -24.33 6.10
CA ASN A 68 -4.84 -23.18 6.19
C ASN A 68 -4.07 -21.93 5.74
N PRO A 69 -4.55 -21.19 4.74
CA PRO A 69 -3.85 -20.02 4.20
C PRO A 69 -3.52 -18.93 5.22
N HIS A 70 -4.24 -18.89 6.34
CA HIS A 70 -4.02 -17.92 7.41
C HIS A 70 -2.97 -18.34 8.44
N PHE A 71 -2.42 -19.56 8.33
CA PHE A 71 -1.43 -20.09 9.26
C PHE A 71 -0.13 -20.41 8.51
N ILE A 72 0.74 -19.39 8.42
CA ILE A 72 2.16 -19.52 8.11
C ILE A 72 2.96 -19.13 9.35
N TYR A 73 4.11 -19.75 9.56
CA TYR A 73 4.93 -19.55 10.75
C TYR A 73 6.31 -19.00 10.40
N PRO A 74 6.94 -18.19 11.27
CA PRO A 74 8.29 -17.71 11.02
C PRO A 74 9.29 -18.87 10.88
N GLY A 75 10.21 -18.76 9.92
CA GLY A 75 11.16 -19.81 9.53
C GLY A 75 10.57 -20.88 8.61
N GLN A 76 9.31 -20.75 8.19
CA GLN A 76 8.70 -21.68 7.24
C GLN A 76 9.15 -21.34 5.82
N GLU A 77 9.68 -22.33 5.10
CA GLU A 77 10.08 -22.19 3.69
C GLU A 77 8.88 -22.36 2.75
N LEU A 78 8.63 -21.34 1.93
CA LEU A 78 7.56 -21.30 0.93
C LEU A 78 8.14 -21.27 -0.48
N GLU A 79 7.63 -22.14 -1.34
CA GLU A 79 7.93 -22.13 -2.77
C GLU A 79 7.18 -21.00 -3.46
N ILE A 80 7.90 -20.13 -4.15
CA ILE A 80 7.35 -19.04 -4.94
C ILE A 80 7.24 -19.51 -6.41
N PRO A 81 6.01 -19.67 -6.95
CA PRO A 81 5.80 -20.08 -8.32
C PRO A 81 6.62 -19.29 -9.34
N THR A 82 7.19 -20.00 -10.31
CA THR A 82 8.10 -19.42 -11.30
C THR A 82 7.46 -18.31 -12.14
N HIS A 83 6.14 -18.36 -12.40
CA HIS A 83 5.44 -17.30 -13.13
C HIS A 83 5.40 -15.96 -12.39
N ILE A 84 5.36 -15.98 -11.05
CA ILE A 84 5.44 -14.76 -10.21
C ILE A 84 6.84 -14.13 -10.34
N VAL A 85 7.88 -14.97 -10.35
CA VAL A 85 9.27 -14.53 -10.50
C VAL A 85 9.56 -14.06 -11.93
N GLN A 86 8.91 -14.65 -12.94
CA GLN A 86 9.05 -14.25 -14.34
C GLN A 86 8.37 -12.90 -14.63
N ASP A 87 7.18 -12.63 -14.07
CA ASP A 87 6.52 -11.32 -14.21
C ASP A 87 7.37 -10.18 -13.63
N LEU A 88 8.12 -10.44 -12.55
CA LEU A 88 9.09 -9.49 -12.01
C LEU A 88 10.28 -9.26 -12.96
N ARG A 89 10.71 -10.30 -13.69
CA ARG A 89 11.83 -10.25 -14.65
C ARG A 89 11.46 -9.67 -16.02
N LEU A 90 10.19 -9.74 -16.43
CA LEU A 90 9.74 -9.33 -17.77
C LEU A 90 9.64 -7.81 -17.98
N THR A 91 9.87 -6.99 -16.96
CA THR A 91 9.70 -5.52 -17.06
C THR A 91 10.99 -4.72 -17.20
N VAL A 92 12.17 -5.35 -17.22
CA VAL A 92 13.43 -4.62 -17.42
C VAL A 92 14.27 -5.33 -18.47
N THR A 93 14.26 -4.80 -19.69
CA THR A 93 15.18 -5.27 -20.73
C THR A 93 16.61 -4.87 -20.35
N THR A 94 17.63 -5.63 -20.79
CA THR A 94 19.03 -5.25 -20.61
C THR A 94 19.32 -3.86 -21.19
N ASP A 95 18.58 -3.46 -22.23
CA ASP A 95 18.60 -2.10 -22.78
C ASP A 95 18.05 -1.06 -21.80
N ASP A 96 17.00 -1.38 -21.05
CA ASP A 96 16.46 -0.49 -20.01
C ASP A 96 17.41 -0.40 -18.81
N VAL A 97 18.06 -1.50 -18.40
CA VAL A 97 19.13 -1.46 -17.39
C VAL A 97 20.29 -0.59 -17.87
N ASN A 98 20.75 -0.77 -19.11
CA ASN A 98 21.85 -0.02 -19.69
C ASN A 98 21.49 1.47 -19.87
N ARG A 99 20.24 1.79 -20.21
CA ARG A 99 19.71 3.16 -20.26
C ARG A 99 19.71 3.79 -18.87
N VAL A 100 19.23 3.09 -17.85
CA VAL A 100 19.22 3.58 -16.45
C VAL A 100 20.64 3.77 -15.93
N LEU A 101 21.57 2.84 -16.21
CA LEU A 101 22.98 2.97 -15.83
C LEU A 101 23.65 4.16 -16.52
N ALA A 102 23.39 4.36 -17.81
CA ALA A 102 23.87 5.51 -18.57
C ALA A 102 23.25 6.83 -18.07
N MET A 103 21.98 6.79 -17.64
CA MET A 103 21.26 7.92 -17.07
C MET A 103 21.85 8.31 -15.71
N ASN A 104 22.16 7.34 -14.84
CA ASN A 104 22.83 7.59 -13.55
C ASN A 104 24.23 8.19 -13.75
N LYS A 105 25.01 7.68 -14.70
CA LYS A 105 26.35 8.22 -15.02
C LYS A 105 26.32 9.62 -15.66
N LYS A 106 25.18 10.01 -16.25
CA LYS A 106 24.93 11.36 -16.77
C LYS A 106 24.45 12.29 -15.65
N PHE A 107 23.58 11.80 -14.77
CA PHE A 107 23.08 12.51 -13.59
C PHE A 107 24.21 12.87 -12.61
N GLU A 108 25.15 11.94 -12.35
CA GLU A 108 26.33 12.18 -11.50
C GLU A 108 27.30 13.23 -12.08
N ARG A 109 27.34 13.38 -13.41
CA ARG A 109 28.13 14.43 -14.09
C ARG A 109 27.44 15.79 -14.00
N GLU A 110 26.12 15.83 -14.14
CA GLU A 110 25.32 17.06 -14.05
C GLU A 110 25.17 17.57 -12.59
N GLU A 111 25.12 16.68 -11.59
CA GLU A 111 25.15 17.06 -10.17
C GLU A 111 26.49 17.65 -9.73
N LYS A 112 27.61 17.20 -10.31
CA LYS A 112 28.94 17.77 -10.03
C LYS A 112 29.09 19.21 -10.52
N GLU A 113 28.35 19.61 -11.56
CA GLU A 113 28.39 20.98 -12.11
C GLU A 113 27.34 21.95 -11.53
N LYS A 114 26.22 21.45 -10.97
CA LYS A 114 25.14 22.31 -10.43
C LYS A 114 25.08 22.41 -8.90
N LYS A 115 26.16 22.08 -8.20
CA LYS A 115 26.26 22.33 -6.75
C LYS A 115 26.63 23.79 -6.48
N ASP A 116 25.70 24.69 -6.82
CA ASP A 116 25.69 26.07 -6.34
C ASP A 116 25.31 26.02 -4.84
N ASP A 117 26.31 25.66 -4.04
CA ASP A 117 26.29 25.36 -2.61
C ASP A 117 25.58 26.45 -1.77
N LYS A 118 25.49 27.67 -2.34
CA LYS A 118 24.82 28.84 -1.79
C LYS A 118 23.29 28.73 -1.75
N LYS A 119 22.65 28.13 -2.76
CA LYS A 119 21.18 27.92 -2.77
C LYS A 119 20.78 26.81 -1.80
N LEU A 120 21.57 25.75 -1.73
CA LEU A 120 21.30 24.62 -0.83
C LEU A 120 21.53 24.98 0.65
N LYS A 121 22.55 25.80 0.95
CA LYS A 121 22.75 26.39 2.29
C LYS A 121 21.59 27.33 2.66
N LYS A 122 21.20 28.24 1.77
CA LYS A 122 20.07 29.16 1.99
C LYS A 122 18.74 28.43 2.22
N PHE A 123 18.51 27.33 1.48
CA PHE A 123 17.33 26.47 1.67
C PHE A 123 17.37 25.74 3.02
N ARG A 124 18.51 25.16 3.40
CA ARG A 124 18.66 24.47 4.70
C ARG A 124 18.47 25.43 5.86
N GLU A 125 18.97 26.65 5.77
CA GLU A 125 18.77 27.69 6.79
C GLU A 125 17.29 28.10 6.91
N THR A 126 16.61 28.37 5.80
CA THR A 126 15.17 28.70 5.82
C THR A 126 14.29 27.53 6.26
N PHE A 127 14.65 26.31 5.88
CA PHE A 127 13.94 25.10 6.30
C PHE A 127 14.11 24.86 7.81
N ASN A 128 15.32 24.97 8.34
CA ASN A 128 15.57 24.81 9.77
C ASN A 128 14.83 25.88 10.60
N GLN A 129 14.76 27.13 10.12
CA GLN A 129 13.95 28.17 10.75
C GLN A 129 12.45 27.83 10.77
N LEU A 130 11.92 27.19 9.72
CA LEU A 130 10.52 26.76 9.66
C LEU A 130 10.24 25.56 10.57
N VAL A 131 11.19 24.62 10.67
CA VAL A 131 11.11 23.47 11.57
C VAL A 131 11.14 23.93 13.02
N GLU A 132 12.04 24.84 13.39
CA GLU A 132 12.11 25.43 14.73
C GLU A 132 10.86 26.26 15.06
N LYS A 133 10.31 27.01 14.09
CA LYS A 133 9.03 27.71 14.24
C LYS A 133 7.85 26.75 14.42
N LYS A 134 7.89 25.56 13.81
CA LYS A 134 6.91 24.48 14.04
C LYS A 134 7.13 23.77 15.38
N LYS A 135 8.38 23.62 15.84
CA LYS A 135 8.74 22.99 17.11
C LYS A 135 8.30 23.87 18.28
N LYS A 136 8.53 25.19 18.21
CA LYS A 136 7.96 26.18 19.15
C LYS A 136 6.43 26.28 19.09
N ARG A 137 5.80 25.94 17.95
CA ARG A 137 4.33 25.79 17.85
C ARG A 137 3.81 24.45 18.38
N LYS A 138 4.69 23.46 18.61
CA LYS A 138 4.36 22.13 19.13
C LYS A 138 4.82 21.89 20.59
N GLU A 139 5.57 22.82 21.18
CA GLU A 139 5.93 22.82 22.61
C GLU A 139 4.85 23.42 23.52
N GLY A 140 3.63 23.61 23.00
CA GLY A 140 2.43 23.81 23.80
C GLY A 140 1.37 22.80 23.42
N SER A 141 1.45 21.59 23.98
CA SER A 141 0.36 20.62 24.27
C SER A 141 0.85 19.19 24.11
N GLY A 142 1.60 18.71 25.10
CA GLY A 142 1.86 17.29 25.31
C GLY A 142 1.27 16.91 26.66
N VAL A 143 0.28 15.99 26.61
CA VAL A 143 -0.56 15.47 27.71
C VAL A 143 -1.66 16.43 28.14
N ASP A 144 -2.91 15.96 28.03
CA ASP A 144 -4.12 16.28 28.82
C ASP A 144 -5.32 15.69 28.06
N SER A 145 -5.87 14.55 28.50
CA SER A 145 -7.14 14.47 29.26
C SER A 145 -8.35 15.05 28.52
N TYR A 146 -9.43 14.26 28.49
CA TYR A 146 -10.77 14.65 28.07
C TYR A 146 -11.18 16.01 28.68
N GLU A 147 -11.86 16.83 27.86
CA GLU A 147 -12.52 18.13 28.12
C GLU A 147 -11.79 19.43 27.70
N GLY A 148 -12.40 20.12 26.73
CA GLY A 148 -12.66 21.57 26.88
C GLY A 148 -11.89 22.54 25.98
N LEU A 149 -12.64 23.20 25.09
CA LEU A 149 -12.47 24.56 24.56
C LEU A 149 -11.55 24.78 23.35
N GLY A 150 -12.14 24.67 22.14
CA GLY A 150 -11.70 25.46 20.99
C GLY A 150 -11.99 24.89 19.60
N PHE A 151 -13.20 25.10 19.08
CA PHE A 151 -13.53 25.23 17.63
C PHE A 151 -12.97 24.18 16.65
N GLY A 152 -13.28 22.90 16.87
CA GLY A 152 -13.16 21.83 15.89
C GLY A 152 -14.15 20.71 16.25
N GLY A 153 -14.80 20.09 15.26
CA GLY A 153 -15.68 18.95 15.55
C GLY A 153 -14.92 17.82 16.24
N MET A 154 -15.57 17.10 17.15
CA MET A 154 -14.96 16.00 17.89
C MET A 154 -15.35 14.66 17.27
N VAL A 155 -14.40 13.74 17.08
CA VAL A 155 -14.66 12.36 16.65
C VAL A 155 -14.30 11.40 17.78
N LEU A 156 -15.30 10.77 18.40
CA LEU A 156 -15.16 9.84 19.52
C LEU A 156 -15.12 8.38 19.03
N ASP A 157 -14.17 7.62 19.55
CA ASP A 157 -14.05 6.16 19.34
C ASP A 157 -14.68 5.40 20.50
N GLU A 158 -15.77 4.68 20.22
CA GLU A 158 -16.41 3.74 21.15
C GLU A 158 -16.37 2.29 20.60
N THR A 159 -15.36 1.98 19.77
CA THR A 159 -15.18 0.64 19.20
C THR A 159 -14.43 -0.29 20.18
N ARG A 160 -14.76 -1.59 20.14
CA ARG A 160 -14.24 -2.57 21.11
C ARG A 160 -13.53 -3.74 20.45
N SER A 161 -14.00 -4.21 19.30
CA SER A 161 -13.38 -5.30 18.56
C SER A 161 -12.29 -4.83 17.62
N LYS A 162 -11.48 -5.77 17.13
CA LYS A 162 -10.49 -5.51 16.07
C LYS A 162 -11.16 -4.94 14.82
N MET A 163 -12.29 -5.53 14.40
CA MET A 163 -13.03 -5.07 13.22
C MET A 163 -13.58 -3.66 13.38
N GLY A 164 -14.03 -3.30 14.60
CA GLY A 164 -14.47 -1.95 14.92
C GLY A 164 -13.32 -0.95 14.84
N ARG A 165 -12.18 -1.26 15.45
CA ARG A 165 -10.97 -0.42 15.39
C ARG A 165 -10.44 -0.24 13.97
N ASP A 166 -10.46 -1.31 13.16
CA ASP A 166 -10.06 -1.25 11.76
C ASP A 166 -10.99 -0.32 10.96
N PHE A 167 -12.31 -0.42 11.21
CA PHE A 167 -13.28 0.50 10.62
C PHE A 167 -13.03 1.95 11.05
N TYR A 168 -12.82 2.19 12.35
CA TYR A 168 -12.55 3.52 12.89
C TYR A 168 -11.28 4.14 12.30
N ALA A 169 -10.18 3.37 12.23
CA ALA A 169 -8.93 3.82 11.66
C ALA A 169 -9.08 4.24 10.19
N ILE A 170 -9.82 3.47 9.38
CA ILE A 170 -10.11 3.82 7.98
C ILE A 170 -11.03 5.05 7.90
N PHE A 171 -12.06 5.12 8.75
CA PHE A 171 -12.97 6.26 8.81
C PHE A 171 -12.20 7.55 9.12
N TYR A 172 -11.40 7.55 10.19
CA TYR A 172 -10.62 8.70 10.63
C TYR A 172 -9.56 9.11 9.61
N LYS A 173 -8.90 8.14 8.96
CA LYS A 173 -7.94 8.40 7.86
C LYS A 173 -8.57 9.15 6.69
N HIS A 174 -9.85 8.89 6.40
CA HIS A 174 -10.58 9.54 5.31
C HIS A 174 -11.45 10.73 5.77
N TRP A 175 -11.47 11.01 7.06
CA TRP A 175 -12.19 12.14 7.64
C TRP A 175 -11.40 13.43 7.43
N GLU A 176 -12.11 14.49 7.03
CA GLU A 176 -11.55 15.82 6.87
C GLU A 176 -12.53 16.79 7.52
N ASP A 177 -12.06 17.55 8.50
CA ASP A 177 -12.91 18.50 9.22
C ASP A 177 -13.40 19.61 8.27
N PRO A 178 -14.73 19.78 8.12
CA PRO A 178 -15.28 20.88 7.35
C PRO A 178 -14.98 22.21 8.06
N LYS A 179 -14.31 23.13 7.37
CA LYS A 179 -13.89 24.43 7.93
C LYS A 179 -15.05 25.36 8.26
N ASP A 180 -16.21 25.14 7.64
CA ASP A 180 -17.38 26.01 7.75
C ASP A 180 -18.34 25.58 8.87
N ILE A 181 -18.11 24.42 9.51
CA ILE A 181 -19.03 23.84 10.49
C ILE A 181 -18.28 23.60 11.80
N SER A 182 -18.48 24.52 12.75
CA SER A 182 -17.96 24.38 14.10
C SER A 182 -18.95 23.64 15.00
N ASN A 183 -18.45 22.82 15.93
CA ASN A 183 -19.20 22.22 17.05
C ASN A 183 -20.15 21.07 16.68
N PHE A 184 -19.63 20.01 16.05
CA PHE A 184 -20.35 18.74 15.94
C PHE A 184 -19.59 17.63 16.68
N THR A 185 -20.31 16.65 17.20
CA THR A 185 -19.71 15.44 17.80
C THR A 185 -20.09 14.22 16.97
N ILE A 186 -19.09 13.55 16.40
CA ILE A 186 -19.24 12.27 15.71
C ILE A 186 -18.86 11.15 16.68
N THR A 187 -19.80 10.26 16.98
CA THR A 187 -19.53 9.08 17.80
C THR A 187 -19.55 7.84 16.92
N VAL A 188 -18.45 7.08 16.90
CA VAL A 188 -18.34 5.80 16.19
C VAL A 188 -18.44 4.67 17.21
N SER A 189 -19.60 4.03 17.29
CA SER A 189 -19.89 3.02 18.31
C SER A 189 -20.06 1.63 17.71
N GLU A 190 -19.63 0.62 18.47
CA GLU A 190 -19.75 -0.78 18.08
C GLU A 190 -20.71 -1.53 19.01
N GLN A 191 -21.73 -2.15 18.41
CA GLN A 191 -22.65 -3.04 19.10
C GLN A 191 -22.32 -4.51 18.75
N PRO A 192 -21.80 -5.31 19.70
CA PRO A 192 -21.64 -6.74 19.50
C PRO A 192 -23.01 -7.41 19.41
N THR A 193 -23.27 -8.13 18.32
CA THR A 193 -24.50 -8.92 18.16
C THR A 193 -24.21 -10.39 18.36
N PRO A 194 -24.82 -11.07 19.34
CA PRO A 194 -24.70 -12.51 19.48
C PRO A 194 -25.04 -13.21 18.15
N SER A 195 -24.19 -14.15 17.74
CA SER A 195 -24.31 -15.00 16.54
C SER A 195 -24.15 -14.36 15.15
N ARG A 196 -24.10 -13.03 15.00
CA ARG A 196 -24.06 -12.41 13.65
C ARG A 196 -22.91 -11.42 13.42
N GLY A 197 -21.98 -11.28 14.35
CA GLY A 197 -20.83 -10.37 14.26
C GLY A 197 -21.11 -9.01 14.90
N THR A 198 -20.52 -7.96 14.37
CA THR A 198 -20.55 -6.62 14.99
C THR A 198 -21.32 -5.64 14.10
N MET A 199 -22.15 -4.80 14.73
CA MET A 199 -22.82 -3.68 14.06
C MET A 199 -22.10 -2.39 14.42
N ILE A 200 -21.65 -1.65 13.42
CA ILE A 200 -21.11 -0.30 13.62
C ILE A 200 -22.22 0.72 13.44
N GLN A 201 -22.22 1.74 14.30
CA GLN A 201 -23.11 2.88 14.24
C GLN A 201 -22.28 4.15 14.28
N ILE A 202 -22.69 5.14 13.49
CA ILE A 202 -22.14 6.49 13.55
C ILE A 202 -23.27 7.46 13.82
N GLU A 203 -23.08 8.25 14.87
CA GLU A 203 -23.99 9.28 15.31
C GLU A 203 -23.33 10.64 15.17
N ILE A 204 -24.11 11.65 14.77
CA ILE A 204 -23.70 13.05 14.80
C ILE A 204 -24.67 13.76 15.74
N ASP A 205 -24.17 14.33 16.83
CA ASP A 205 -24.96 15.01 17.86
C ASP A 205 -26.13 14.14 18.37
N ASN A 206 -25.83 12.89 18.74
CA ASN A 206 -26.79 11.85 19.16
C ASN A 206 -27.83 11.43 18.10
N GLN A 207 -27.66 11.83 16.85
CA GLN A 207 -28.52 11.38 15.75
C GLN A 207 -27.81 10.33 14.90
N LEU A 208 -28.42 9.14 14.78
CA LEU A 208 -27.92 8.08 13.91
C LEU A 208 -27.85 8.51 12.44
N VAL A 209 -26.64 8.51 11.87
CA VAL A 209 -26.37 8.84 10.46
C VAL A 209 -26.04 7.61 9.65
N PHE A 210 -25.34 6.66 10.27
CA PHE A 210 -24.92 5.43 9.60
C PHE A 210 -25.06 4.24 10.54
N ARG A 211 -25.51 3.12 9.97
CA ARG A 211 -25.51 1.82 10.63
C ARG A 211 -25.17 0.78 9.59
N ASN A 212 -24.19 -0.07 9.89
CA ASN A 212 -23.85 -1.19 9.01
C ASN A 212 -23.34 -2.39 9.81
N ARG A 213 -23.55 -3.58 9.28
CA ARG A 213 -22.89 -4.78 9.80
C ARG A 213 -21.46 -4.81 9.25
N LEU A 214 -20.49 -4.99 10.12
CA LEU A 214 -19.11 -5.15 9.70
C LEU A 214 -18.87 -6.59 9.25
N GLU A 215 -18.18 -6.72 8.13
CA GLU A 215 -17.78 -8.00 7.58
C GLU A 215 -16.25 -8.13 7.68
N PRO A 216 -15.68 -9.29 8.06
CA PRO A 216 -14.25 -9.41 8.34
C PRO A 216 -13.32 -9.10 7.15
N ARG A 217 -13.85 -9.07 5.92
CA ARG A 217 -13.04 -8.81 4.72
C ARG A 217 -12.68 -7.33 4.62
N TYR A 218 -11.39 -7.01 4.60
CA TYR A 218 -10.86 -5.65 4.57
C TYR A 218 -11.56 -4.74 3.54
N TYR A 219 -11.70 -5.20 2.28
CA TYR A 219 -12.33 -4.39 1.22
C TYR A 219 -13.78 -3.97 1.55
N LYS A 220 -14.52 -4.80 2.30
CA LYS A 220 -15.89 -4.50 2.73
C LYS A 220 -15.90 -3.47 3.83
N THR A 221 -15.00 -3.60 4.82
CA THR A 221 -14.82 -2.62 5.89
C THR A 221 -14.41 -1.26 5.32
N GLU A 222 -13.44 -1.24 4.40
CA GLU A 222 -12.99 -0.02 3.74
C GLU A 222 -14.12 0.65 2.96
N LYS A 223 -14.87 -0.12 2.16
CA LYS A 223 -16.04 0.38 1.44
C LYS A 223 -17.11 0.95 2.39
N ALA A 224 -17.36 0.27 3.50
CA ALA A 224 -18.30 0.73 4.51
C ALA A 224 -17.85 2.04 5.17
N ALA A 225 -16.57 2.16 5.54
CA ALA A 225 -16.01 3.36 6.15
C ALA A 225 -16.05 4.56 5.20
N LYS A 226 -15.63 4.38 3.94
CA LYS A 226 -15.71 5.44 2.90
C LYS A 226 -17.14 5.92 2.70
N ARG A 227 -18.11 4.98 2.62
CA ARG A 227 -19.53 5.32 2.53
C ARG A 227 -20.00 6.11 3.75
N ALA A 228 -19.57 5.73 4.95
CA ALA A 228 -19.95 6.39 6.19
C ALA A 228 -19.42 7.83 6.24
N VAL A 229 -18.16 8.08 5.83
CA VAL A 229 -17.60 9.43 5.69
C VAL A 229 -18.44 10.29 4.76
N SER A 230 -18.79 9.77 3.56
CA SER A 230 -19.62 10.52 2.60
C SER A 230 -20.98 10.90 3.18
N LEU A 231 -21.62 9.99 3.93
CA LEU A 231 -22.90 10.25 4.58
C LEU A 231 -22.78 11.30 5.69
N CYS A 232 -21.73 11.23 6.50
CA CYS A 232 -21.46 12.20 7.55
C CYS A 232 -21.24 13.61 6.98
N LYS A 233 -20.36 13.73 5.96
CA LYS A 233 -20.13 15.00 5.24
C LYS A 233 -21.44 15.57 4.70
N LYS A 234 -22.26 14.73 4.05
CA LYS A 234 -23.57 15.15 3.52
C LYS A 234 -24.52 15.62 4.62
N ARG A 235 -24.58 14.91 5.75
CA ARG A 235 -25.45 15.25 6.87
C ARG A 235 -25.06 16.57 7.52
N LEU A 236 -23.76 16.81 7.72
CA LEU A 236 -23.25 18.06 8.30
C LEU A 236 -23.58 19.26 7.41
N VAL A 237 -23.34 19.16 6.09
CA VAL A 237 -23.70 20.24 5.15
C VAL A 237 -25.19 20.57 5.21
N GLN A 238 -26.04 19.54 5.31
CA GLN A 238 -27.49 19.73 5.48
C GLN A 238 -27.85 20.41 6.82
N GLN A 239 -27.15 20.09 7.91
CA GLN A 239 -27.38 20.75 9.20
C GLN A 239 -26.97 22.22 9.15
N ALA A 240 -25.83 22.53 8.53
CA ALA A 240 -25.33 23.89 8.38
C ALA A 240 -26.28 24.76 7.54
N SER A 241 -26.82 24.24 6.44
CA SER A 241 -27.78 24.98 5.62
C SER A 241 -29.07 25.30 6.40
N ILE A 242 -29.58 24.33 7.15
CA ILE A 242 -30.77 24.51 7.98
C ILE A 242 -30.52 25.55 9.09
N GLN A 243 -29.38 25.49 9.77
CA GLN A 243 -29.02 26.47 10.81
C GLN A 243 -28.92 27.89 10.26
N ASN A 244 -28.36 28.06 9.05
CA ASN A 244 -28.26 29.37 8.40
C ASN A 244 -29.64 29.95 8.02
N GLU A 245 -30.60 29.11 7.63
CA GLU A 245 -31.98 29.55 7.38
C GLU A 245 -32.67 30.06 8.65
N PHE A 246 -32.47 29.39 9.79
CA PHE A 246 -33.03 29.82 11.07
C PHE A 246 -32.34 31.04 11.67
N ALA A 247 -31.04 31.25 11.39
CA ALA A 247 -30.29 32.42 11.85
C ALA A 247 -30.60 33.70 11.05
N GLY A 248 -31.30 33.58 9.91
CA GLY A 248 -31.68 34.69 9.04
C GLY A 248 -33.04 35.34 9.32
N TYR A 249 -33.74 34.92 10.39
CA TYR A 249 -35.02 35.46 10.85
C TYR A 249 -34.90 36.24 12.16
#